data_AF-A0A9P8MY50-F1
#
_entry.id   AF-A0A9P8MY50-F1
#
_cell.length_a   1.000
_cell.length_b   1.000
_cell.length_c   1.000
_cell.angle_alpha   90.00
_cell.angle_beta   90.00
_cell.angle_gamma   90.00
#
_symmetry.space_group_name_H-M   'P 1'
#
loop_
_entity.id
_entity.type
_entity.pdbx_description
1 polymer ?
#
loop_
_entity_poly.entity_id
_entity_poly.type
_entity_poly.pdbx_seq_one_letter_code
_entity_poly.pdbx_strand_id
1 'polypeptide(L)'
;MSKDTIQRTILTEPQDWDKWLKELRARVDKTIHKLIFEHDKTPLELPERPEFSDFNAEAERFADLNAGQQKAYSEASRDYEGRRKEYLYETRLVTAAPCGLDSHELEGCWQVFEELRPGHFNRSERLCKRAQKAIKDNPDLRKKVEEIREIQKDGK
;
A
#
# COMPACT_ATOMS: atom_id res chain seq x y z
N MET A 1 17.96 25.01 8.18
CA MET A 1 18.15 24.15 9.36
C MET A 1 16.80 23.97 10.03
N SER A 2 16.06 22.91 9.70
CA SER A 2 14.77 22.65 10.36
C SER A 2 14.96 21.49 11.32
N LYS A 3 14.88 21.85 12.60
CA LYS A 3 14.87 20.98 13.76
C LYS A 3 13.90 19.83 13.50
N ASP A 4 14.42 18.60 13.42
CA ASP A 4 13.61 17.39 13.57
C ASP A 4 12.90 17.51 14.91
N THR A 5 11.64 17.92 14.87
CA THR A 5 10.81 18.04 16.04
C THR A 5 10.39 16.63 16.35
N ILE A 6 11.10 15.99 17.28
CA ILE A 6 10.80 14.65 17.78
C ILE A 6 9.36 14.70 18.31
N GLN A 7 8.39 14.25 17.51
CA GLN A 7 7.02 14.09 17.95
C GLN A 7 7.02 12.94 18.97
N ARG A 8 6.93 13.30 20.26
CA ARG A 8 6.66 12.34 21.32
C ARG A 8 5.20 11.96 21.24
N THR A 9 4.91 10.75 20.77
CA THR A 9 3.59 10.14 20.93
C THR A 9 3.49 9.66 22.37
N ILE A 10 2.57 10.23 23.14
CA ILE A 10 2.28 9.82 24.52
C ILE A 10 1.13 8.81 24.44
N LEU A 11 1.38 7.58 24.88
CA LEU A 11 0.36 6.51 24.92
C LEU A 11 -0.24 6.52 26.32
N THR A 12 -1.49 6.98 26.41
CA THR A 12 -2.19 7.15 27.70
C THR A 12 -3.20 6.05 27.94
N GLU A 13 -3.83 5.55 26.87
CA GLU A 13 -4.90 4.55 26.93
C GLU A 13 -4.51 3.26 26.19
N PRO A 14 -5.05 2.08 26.56
CA PRO A 14 -4.75 0.81 25.88
C PRO A 14 -4.96 0.83 24.36
N GLN A 15 -5.99 1.52 23.89
CA GLN A 15 -6.32 1.71 22.46
C GLN A 15 -5.30 2.58 21.71
N ASP A 16 -4.52 3.41 22.41
CA ASP A 16 -3.47 4.22 21.78
C ASP A 16 -2.34 3.33 21.26
N TRP A 17 -2.17 2.14 21.85
CA TRP A 17 -1.17 1.16 21.42
C TRP A 17 -1.40 0.69 20.00
N ASP A 18 -2.62 0.33 19.64
CA ASP A 18 -2.94 -0.16 18.29
C ASP A 18 -2.69 0.90 17.23
N LYS A 19 -3.08 2.14 17.53
CA LYS A 19 -2.87 3.28 16.64
C LYS A 19 -1.39 3.60 16.50
N TRP A 20 -0.65 3.62 17.61
CA TRP A 20 0.80 3.84 17.60
C TRP A 20 1.55 2.72 16.87
N LEU A 21 1.14 1.46 17.03
CA LEU A 21 1.74 0.34 16.32
C LEU A 21 1.53 0.46 14.81
N LYS A 22 0.33 0.87 14.37
CA LYS A 22 0.02 1.16 12.96
C LYS A 22 0.88 2.30 12.42
N GLU A 23 1.00 3.38 13.19
CA GLU A 23 1.85 4.53 12.82
C GLU A 23 3.33 4.16 12.76
N LEU A 24 3.81 3.32 13.67
CA LEU A 24 5.18 2.84 13.70
C LEU A 24 5.48 1.95 12.49
N ARG A 25 4.63 0.95 12.20
CA ARG A 25 4.76 0.08 11.02
C ARG A 25 4.82 0.86 9.72
N ALA A 26 3.98 1.88 9.57
CA ALA A 26 3.97 2.72 8.38
C ALA A 26 5.22 3.61 8.20
N ARG A 27 6.02 3.80 9.26
CA ARG A 27 7.22 4.66 9.27
C ARG A 27 8.53 3.87 9.21
N VAL A 28 8.50 2.57 9.47
CA VAL A 28 9.69 1.71 9.44
C VAL A 28 10.03 1.36 7.99
N ASP A 29 11.31 1.42 7.64
CA ASP A 29 11.77 1.05 6.30
C ASP A 29 11.39 -0.40 5.96
N LYS A 30 11.04 -0.70 4.70
CA LYS A 30 10.59 -2.03 4.27
C LYS A 30 11.64 -3.14 4.47
N THR A 31 12.93 -2.84 4.38
CA THR A 31 14.00 -3.82 4.66
C THR A 31 14.08 -4.12 6.17
N ILE A 32 13.83 -3.11 6.99
CA ILE A 32 13.81 -3.19 8.46
C ILE A 32 12.47 -3.73 8.99
N HIS A 33 11.36 -3.48 8.29
CA HIS A 33 10.02 -3.96 8.62
C HIS A 33 10.01 -5.49 8.69
N LYS A 34 10.64 -6.12 7.70
CA LYS A 34 10.89 -7.56 7.65
C LYS A 34 11.67 -8.07 8.85
N LEU A 35 12.61 -7.29 9.37
CA LEU A 35 13.46 -7.68 10.50
C LEU A 35 12.82 -7.42 11.87
N ILE A 36 11.96 -6.39 11.97
CA ILE A 36 11.36 -5.95 13.24
C ILE A 36 9.99 -6.58 13.48
N PHE A 37 9.17 -6.74 12.44
CA PHE A 37 7.76 -7.13 12.58
C PHE A 37 7.44 -8.49 11.95
N GLU A 38 8.32 -8.99 11.07
CA GLU A 38 8.12 -10.25 10.37
C GLU A 38 9.15 -11.28 10.83
N HIS A 39 9.00 -11.76 12.06
CA HIS A 39 9.51 -13.08 12.34
C HIS A 39 8.60 -14.20 11.78
N ASP A 40 7.44 -13.89 11.16
CA ASP A 40 6.62 -14.83 10.34
C ASP A 40 5.29 -14.24 9.78
N LYS A 41 5.23 -13.04 9.16
CA LYS A 41 3.99 -12.62 8.44
C LYS A 41 4.26 -11.83 7.15
N THR A 42 4.01 -12.48 6.02
CA THR A 42 3.96 -11.94 4.66
C THR A 42 2.97 -10.76 4.52
N PRO A 43 3.09 -9.92 3.47
CA PRO A 43 2.03 -8.97 3.10
C PRO A 43 0.67 -9.68 3.06
N LEU A 44 -0.43 -8.98 3.39
CA LEU A 44 -1.77 -9.54 3.22
C LEU A 44 -1.91 -10.07 1.79
N GLU A 45 -2.20 -11.34 1.63
CA GLU A 45 -2.46 -11.94 0.33
C GLU A 45 -3.75 -11.36 -0.25
N LEU A 46 -3.81 -11.19 -1.57
CA LEU A 46 -5.03 -10.75 -2.23
C LEU A 46 -6.15 -11.72 -1.85
N PRO A 47 -7.22 -11.27 -1.17
CA PRO A 47 -8.28 -12.17 -0.76
C PRO A 47 -8.92 -12.79 -2.00
N GLU A 48 -9.19 -14.09 -1.93
CA GLU A 48 -9.90 -14.80 -2.97
C GLU A 48 -11.38 -14.41 -2.96
N ARG A 49 -11.92 -14.17 -4.14
CA ARG A 49 -13.34 -13.87 -4.31
C ARG A 49 -14.14 -15.18 -4.15
N PRO A 50 -15.20 -15.20 -3.33
CA PRO A 50 -16.07 -16.37 -3.26
C PRO A 50 -16.80 -16.55 -4.59
N GLU A 51 -16.76 -17.77 -5.12
CA GLU A 51 -17.48 -18.19 -6.30
C GLU A 51 -18.79 -18.88 -5.92
N PHE A 52 -19.75 -18.93 -6.84
CA PHE A 52 -21.01 -19.65 -6.59
C PHE A 52 -20.77 -21.16 -6.42
N SER A 53 -19.77 -21.69 -7.12
CA SER A 53 -19.32 -23.08 -7.04
C SER A 53 -18.88 -23.50 -5.64
N ASP A 54 -18.43 -22.56 -4.81
CA ASP A 54 -18.01 -22.83 -3.42
C ASP A 54 -19.19 -23.23 -2.53
N PHE A 55 -20.41 -22.87 -2.92
CA PHE A 55 -21.64 -23.13 -2.17
C PHE A 55 -22.52 -24.19 -2.84
N ASN A 56 -22.41 -24.34 -4.16
CA ASN A 56 -23.04 -25.39 -4.94
C ASN A 56 -22.23 -25.63 -6.23
N ALA A 57 -21.69 -26.84 -6.41
CA ALA A 57 -20.83 -27.18 -7.54
C ALA A 57 -21.49 -27.00 -8.92
N GLU A 58 -22.82 -27.06 -9.01
CA GLU A 58 -23.58 -26.86 -10.25
C GLU A 58 -24.06 -25.42 -10.44
N ALA A 59 -23.81 -24.52 -9.47
CA ALA A 59 -24.26 -23.14 -9.54
C ALA A 59 -23.27 -22.27 -10.32
N GLU A 60 -23.73 -21.71 -11.42
CA GLU A 60 -23.00 -20.70 -12.20
C GLU A 60 -23.47 -19.28 -11.87
N ARG A 61 -24.65 -19.15 -11.24
CA ARG A 61 -25.26 -17.88 -10.85
C ARG A 61 -25.96 -17.98 -9.51
N PHE A 62 -26.15 -16.83 -8.87
CA PHE A 62 -26.82 -16.71 -7.57
C PHE A 62 -28.22 -17.37 -7.51
N ALA A 63 -28.95 -17.39 -8.62
CA ALA A 63 -30.27 -18.00 -8.69
C ALA A 63 -30.26 -19.53 -8.57
N ASP A 64 -29.12 -20.18 -8.85
CA ASP A 64 -28.96 -21.64 -8.74
C ASP A 64 -28.64 -22.06 -7.28
N LEU A 65 -28.47 -21.09 -6.39
CA LEU A 65 -28.29 -21.30 -4.95
C LEU A 65 -29.66 -21.32 -4.25
N ASN A 66 -29.82 -22.22 -3.28
CA ASN A 66 -30.97 -22.19 -2.38
C ASN A 66 -30.86 -21.03 -1.37
N ALA A 67 -31.93 -20.73 -0.63
CA ALA A 67 -31.97 -19.60 0.31
C ALA A 67 -30.86 -19.62 1.37
N GLY A 68 -30.45 -20.80 1.85
CA GLY A 68 -29.35 -20.94 2.81
C GLY A 68 -27.99 -20.66 2.17
N GLN A 69 -27.75 -21.19 0.97
CA GLN A 69 -26.55 -20.96 0.18
C GLN A 69 -26.43 -19.50 -0.26
N GLN A 70 -27.53 -18.87 -0.67
CA GLN A 70 -27.59 -17.44 -1.02
C GLN A 70 -27.16 -16.55 0.14
N LYS A 71 -27.63 -16.88 1.36
CA LYS A 71 -27.23 -16.16 2.58
C LYS A 71 -25.74 -16.33 2.85
N ALA A 72 -25.23 -17.56 2.78
CA ALA A 72 -23.82 -17.86 3.00
C ALA A 72 -22.90 -17.16 1.97
N TYR A 73 -23.27 -17.17 0.69
CA TYR A 73 -22.54 -16.45 -0.37
C TYR A 73 -22.52 -14.94 -0.12
N SER A 74 -23.65 -14.36 0.31
CA SER A 74 -23.75 -12.92 0.58
C SER A 74 -22.87 -12.50 1.76
N GLU A 75 -22.80 -13.32 2.81
CA GLU A 75 -21.93 -13.10 3.96
C GLU A 75 -20.44 -13.21 3.56
N ALA A 76 -20.07 -14.25 2.80
CA ALA A 76 -18.71 -14.41 2.29
C ALA A 76 -18.30 -13.28 1.35
N SER A 77 -19.21 -12.80 0.49
CA SER A 77 -18.97 -11.68 -0.40
C SER A 77 -18.71 -10.38 0.38
N ARG A 78 -19.47 -10.14 1.45
CA ARG A 78 -19.29 -8.98 2.31
C ARG A 78 -17.96 -9.02 3.06
N ASP A 79 -17.56 -10.20 3.54
CA ASP A 79 -16.26 -10.41 4.18
C ASP A 79 -15.10 -10.17 3.19
N TYR A 80 -15.20 -10.74 1.98
CA TYR A 80 -14.26 -10.49 0.88
C TYR A 80 -14.09 -9.00 0.59
N GLU A 81 -15.19 -8.24 0.49
CA GLU A 81 -15.12 -6.79 0.25
C GLU A 81 -14.39 -6.05 1.37
N GLY A 82 -14.58 -6.48 2.63
CA GLY A 82 -13.86 -5.96 3.79
C GLY A 82 -12.36 -6.21 3.67
N ARG A 83 -11.96 -7.48 3.51
CA ARG A 83 -10.55 -7.88 3.35
C ARG A 83 -9.90 -7.22 2.13
N ARG A 84 -10.63 -7.08 1.03
CA ARG A 84 -10.13 -6.43 -0.19
C ARG A 84 -9.87 -4.95 0.05
N LYS A 85 -10.73 -4.24 0.78
CA LYS A 85 -10.50 -2.83 1.14
C LYS A 85 -9.27 -2.68 2.02
N GLU A 86 -9.08 -3.58 2.98
CA GLU A 86 -7.91 -3.58 3.86
C GLU A 86 -6.63 -3.88 3.08
N TYR A 87 -6.62 -4.93 2.25
CA TYR A 87 -5.53 -5.23 1.32
C TYR A 87 -5.15 -4.04 0.44
N LEU A 88 -6.14 -3.39 -0.19
CA LEU A 88 -5.89 -2.21 -1.04
C LEU A 88 -5.36 -1.02 -0.22
N TYR A 89 -5.83 -0.84 1.02
CA TYR A 89 -5.34 0.22 1.89
C TYR A 89 -3.89 -0.02 2.30
N GLU A 90 -3.55 -1.23 2.75
CA GLU A 90 -2.18 -1.59 3.13
C GLU A 90 -1.25 -1.55 1.91
N THR A 91 -1.70 -2.08 0.77
CA THR A 91 -0.94 -2.02 -0.49
C THR A 91 -0.68 -0.58 -0.87
N ARG A 92 -1.67 0.32 -0.80
CA ARG A 92 -1.48 1.75 -1.06
C ARG A 92 -0.49 2.38 -0.10
N LEU A 93 -0.53 2.07 1.19
CA LEU A 93 0.44 2.59 2.15
C LEU A 93 1.86 2.11 1.84
N VAL A 94 1.99 0.89 1.35
CA VAL A 94 3.28 0.29 0.99
C VAL A 94 3.78 0.81 -0.36
N THR A 95 2.94 0.92 -1.39
CA THR A 95 3.37 1.25 -2.77
C THR A 95 3.30 2.73 -3.09
N ALA A 96 2.66 3.56 -2.25
CA ALA A 96 2.51 4.99 -2.49
C ALA A 96 3.83 5.67 -2.81
N ALA A 97 3.77 6.56 -3.81
CA ALA A 97 4.91 7.33 -4.24
C ALA A 97 5.43 8.25 -3.10
N PRO A 98 6.76 8.41 -2.96
CA PRO A 98 7.39 9.26 -1.95
C PRO A 98 7.09 10.75 -2.15
N CYS A 99 6.48 11.12 -3.28
CA CYS A 99 5.90 12.44 -3.47
C CYS A 99 4.72 12.72 -2.54
N GLY A 100 4.19 11.70 -1.85
CA GLY A 100 3.12 11.73 -0.84
C GLY A 100 1.73 11.98 -1.42
N LEU A 101 1.54 11.65 -2.69
CA LEU A 101 0.23 11.45 -3.29
C LEU A 101 -0.10 9.96 -3.23
N ASP A 102 -1.34 9.65 -2.93
CA ASP A 102 -1.90 8.29 -2.83
C ASP A 102 -2.44 7.77 -4.18
N SER A 103 -2.30 8.57 -5.24
CA SER A 103 -2.87 8.28 -6.56
C SER A 103 -2.02 7.40 -7.46
N HIS A 104 -0.76 7.12 -7.08
CA HIS A 104 0.18 6.37 -7.91
C HIS A 104 1.31 5.77 -7.09
N GLU A 105 1.95 4.76 -7.66
CA GLU A 105 3.10 4.07 -7.08
C GLU A 105 4.42 4.78 -7.43
N LEU A 106 5.51 4.35 -6.80
CA LEU A 106 6.85 4.91 -7.04
C LEU A 106 7.17 4.99 -8.54
N GLU A 107 7.03 3.88 -9.27
CA GLU A 107 7.38 3.76 -10.70
C GLU A 107 6.65 4.79 -11.59
N GLY A 108 5.41 5.12 -11.26
CA GLY A 108 4.59 6.12 -11.97
C GLY A 108 4.78 7.55 -11.47
N CYS A 109 5.71 7.80 -10.54
CA CYS A 109 5.82 9.09 -9.88
C CYS A 109 6.56 10.13 -10.72
N TRP A 110 5.78 11.00 -11.39
CA TRP A 110 6.32 12.12 -12.16
C TRP A 110 7.04 13.19 -11.33
N GLN A 111 6.98 13.11 -10.00
CA GLN A 111 7.74 14.01 -9.11
C GLN A 111 9.13 13.44 -8.77
N VAL A 112 9.32 12.13 -8.95
CA VAL A 112 10.60 11.42 -8.77
C VAL A 112 11.30 11.24 -10.11
N PHE A 113 10.55 10.78 -11.11
CA PHE A 113 10.97 10.55 -12.48
C PHE A 113 10.42 11.68 -13.35
N GLU A 114 11.15 12.80 -13.41
CA GLU A 114 10.72 13.98 -14.16
C GLU A 114 10.68 13.69 -15.68
N GLU A 115 11.50 12.75 -16.13
CA GLU A 115 11.59 12.21 -17.48
C GLU A 115 10.31 11.52 -17.98
N LEU A 116 9.48 11.00 -17.06
CA LEU A 116 8.21 10.36 -17.39
C LEU A 116 7.04 11.35 -17.44
N ARG A 117 7.27 12.61 -17.08
CA ARG A 117 6.22 13.62 -16.98
C ARG A 117 5.75 14.05 -18.38
N PRO A 118 4.45 13.94 -18.71
CA PRO A 118 3.92 14.49 -19.95
C PRO A 118 4.09 16.02 -20.00
N GLY A 119 4.39 16.57 -21.17
CA GLY A 119 4.74 18.00 -21.32
C GLY A 119 3.65 19.00 -20.91
N HIS A 120 2.38 18.58 -20.87
CA HIS A 120 1.25 19.42 -20.43
C HIS A 120 1.03 19.39 -18.90
N PHE A 121 1.71 18.53 -18.15
CA PHE A 121 1.60 18.46 -16.70
C PHE A 121 2.63 19.37 -16.02
N ASN A 122 2.12 20.28 -15.19
CA ASN A 122 2.96 21.20 -14.45
C ASN A 122 3.73 20.52 -13.32
N ARG A 123 5.01 20.89 -13.18
CA ARG A 123 5.87 20.47 -12.07
C ARG A 123 5.38 21.08 -10.77
N SER A 124 5.10 20.25 -9.76
CA SER A 124 4.82 20.73 -8.41
C SER A 124 6.10 20.76 -7.60
N GLU A 125 6.64 21.95 -7.40
CA GLU A 125 7.89 22.13 -6.67
C GLU A 125 7.80 21.62 -5.22
N ARG A 126 6.63 21.79 -4.58
CA ARG A 126 6.35 21.26 -3.23
C ARG A 126 6.48 19.73 -3.19
N LEU A 127 5.87 19.03 -4.15
CA LEU A 127 5.86 17.57 -4.18
C LEU A 127 7.22 17.01 -4.60
N CYS A 128 7.92 17.65 -5.52
CA CYS A 128 9.30 17.32 -5.89
C CYS A 128 10.24 17.44 -4.67
N LYS A 129 10.16 18.54 -3.91
CA LYS A 129 10.96 18.71 -2.68
C LYS A 129 10.66 17.62 -1.63
N ARG A 130 9.39 17.23 -1.50
CA ARG A 130 8.98 16.14 -0.59
C ARG A 130 9.54 14.79 -1.05
N ALA A 131 9.42 14.46 -2.33
CA ALA A 131 9.97 13.24 -2.92
C ALA A 131 11.50 13.17 -2.76
N GLN A 132 12.20 14.26 -3.08
CA GLN A 132 13.66 14.36 -2.93
C GLN A 132 14.10 14.19 -1.48
N LYS A 133 13.38 14.81 -0.52
CA LYS A 133 13.65 14.62 0.90
C LYS A 133 13.48 13.15 1.31
N ALA A 134 12.38 12.52 0.94
CA ALA A 134 12.14 11.11 1.24
C ALA A 134 13.22 10.19 0.67
N ILE A 135 13.67 10.43 -0.58
CA ILE A 135 14.76 9.68 -1.20
C ILE A 135 16.10 9.92 -0.49
N LYS A 136 16.36 11.15 -0.04
CA LYS A 136 17.59 11.48 0.68
C LYS A 136 17.63 10.82 2.06
N ASP A 137 16.50 10.82 2.77
CA ASP A 137 16.40 10.34 4.14
C ASP A 137 16.33 8.79 4.20
N ASN A 138 16.01 8.12 3.09
CA ASN A 138 15.88 6.68 3.00
C ASN A 138 16.81 6.06 1.91
N PRO A 139 17.91 5.39 2.31
CA PRO A 139 18.86 4.80 1.37
C PRO A 139 18.28 3.64 0.55
N ASP A 140 17.33 2.87 1.10
CA ASP A 140 16.69 1.76 0.39
C ASP A 140 15.73 2.28 -0.70
N LEU A 141 15.00 3.36 -0.41
CA LEU A 141 14.18 4.06 -1.40
C LEU A 141 15.04 4.63 -2.52
N ARG A 142 16.21 5.21 -2.19
CA ARG A 142 17.17 5.70 -3.17
C ARG A 142 17.64 4.58 -4.10
N LYS A 143 18.03 3.43 -3.53
CA LYS A 143 18.45 2.26 -4.32
C LYS A 143 17.35 1.80 -5.28
N LYS A 144 16.09 1.74 -4.82
CA LYS A 144 14.94 1.40 -5.68
C LYS A 144 14.71 2.41 -6.82
N VAL A 145 14.86 3.70 -6.55
CA VAL A 145 14.77 4.74 -7.60
C VAL A 145 15.86 4.55 -8.64
N GLU A 146 17.08 4.23 -8.22
CA GLU A 146 18.21 3.93 -9.11
C GLU A 146 17.93 2.67 -9.93
N GLU A 147 17.46 1.58 -9.32
CA GLU A 147 17.05 0.34 -10.02
C GLU A 147 15.97 0.59 -11.07
N ILE A 148 14.90 1.34 -10.74
CA ILE A 148 13.84 1.69 -11.69
C ILE A 148 14.39 2.51 -12.87
N ARG A 149 15.33 3.44 -12.62
CA ARG A 149 15.97 4.21 -13.70
C ARG A 149 16.77 3.32 -14.65
N GLU A 150 17.46 2.30 -14.15
CA GLU A 150 18.20 1.37 -15.01
C GLU A 150 17.25 0.50 -15.83
N ILE A 151 16.19 -0.07 -15.23
CA ILE A 151 15.17 -0.85 -15.96
C ILE A 151 14.53 -0.01 -17.09
N GLN A 152 14.24 1.26 -16.82
CA GLN A 152 13.63 2.15 -17.82
C GLN A 152 14.59 2.56 -18.94
N LYS A 153 15.92 2.51 -18.71
CA LYS A 153 16.91 2.70 -19.77
C LYS A 153 17.03 1.48 -20.66
N ASP A 154 17.01 0.29 -20.06
CA ASP A 154 17.15 -0.99 -20.78
C ASP A 154 15.90 -1.36 -21.61
N GLY A 155 14.72 -0.87 -21.21
CA GLY A 155 13.46 -1.08 -21.92
C GLY A 155 13.18 -0.11 -23.08
N LYS A 156 14.15 0.74 -23.47
CA LYS A 156 13.96 1.81 -24.47
C LYS A 156 14.77 1.59 -25.75
#